data_AF-A0A1G1VT92-F1
#
_entry.id   AF-A0A1G1VT92-F1
#
_cell.length_a   1.000
_cell.length_b   1.000
_cell.length_c   1.000
_cell.angle_alpha   90.00
_cell.angle_beta   90.00
_cell.angle_gamma   90.00
#
_symmetry.space_group_name_H-M   'P 1'
#
loop_
_entity.id
_entity.type
_entity.pdbx_description
1 polymer ?
#
loop_
_entity_poly.entity_id
_entity_poly.type
_entity_poly.pdbx_seq_one_letter_code
_entity_poly.pdbx_strand_id
1 'polypeptide(L)' 'MLDPLVTMADYSTKRITRSLIEEVSRALKSIDAYGSVEIYVQNSTVTQITVRNIKKTNGFGIKKGFQKQ' A
#
# COMPACT_ATOMS: atom_id res chain seq x y z
N MET A 1 19.30 -22.71 8.79
CA MET A 1 19.53 -21.70 9.85
C MET A 1 19.28 -20.34 9.23
N LEU A 2 18.33 -19.56 9.75
CA LEU A 2 18.02 -18.21 9.27
C LEU A 2 18.88 -17.19 10.05
N ASP A 3 19.41 -16.21 9.33
CA ASP A 3 20.36 -15.18 9.80
C ASP A 3 19.78 -14.32 10.95
N PRO A 4 20.54 -14.01 12.04
CA PRO A 4 20.00 -13.35 13.25
C PRO A 4 19.83 -11.83 13.11
N LEU A 5 20.16 -11.25 11.96
CA LEU A 5 20.12 -9.82 11.70
C LEU A 5 19.15 -9.49 10.55
N VAL A 6 17.93 -10.02 10.61
CA VAL A 6 16.82 -9.33 9.95
C VAL A 6 16.74 -7.96 10.62
N THR A 7 17.35 -6.95 10.00
CA THR A 7 17.18 -5.56 10.39
C THR A 7 15.69 -5.29 10.29
N MET A 8 14.99 -5.38 11.43
CA MET A 8 13.57 -5.07 11.54
C MET A 8 13.39 -3.70 10.89
N ALA A 9 12.70 -3.67 9.76
CA ALA A 9 12.54 -2.47 8.98
C ALA A 9 12.02 -1.36 9.90
N ASP A 10 12.78 -0.27 10.01
CA ASP A 10 12.43 0.82 10.91
C ASP A 10 11.25 1.58 10.33
N TYR A 11 10.08 1.30 10.90
CA TYR A 11 8.80 1.87 10.53
C TYR A 11 8.37 3.00 11.47
N SER A 12 9.32 3.70 12.09
CA SER A 12 9.03 4.88 12.90
C SER A 12 8.35 5.98 12.08
N THR A 13 7.30 6.57 12.64
CA THR A 13 6.67 7.77 12.06
C THR A 13 7.44 9.05 12.38
N LYS A 14 8.33 9.01 13.38
CA LYS A 14 9.21 10.13 13.76
C LYS A 14 10.46 10.20 12.88
N ARG A 15 10.88 9.05 12.36
CA ARG A 15 11.99 8.91 11.41
C ARG A 15 11.50 8.09 10.23
N ILE A 16 10.84 8.76 9.28
CA ILE A 16 10.34 8.09 8.09
C ILE A 16 11.55 7.65 7.25
N THR A 17 11.76 6.35 7.20
CA THR A 17 12.83 5.73 6.43
C THR A 17 12.45 5.52 4.98
N ARG A 18 13.46 5.34 4.12
CA ARG A 18 13.24 4.97 2.72
C ARG A 18 12.47 3.66 2.59
N SER A 19 12.73 2.67 3.44
CA SER A 19 12.01 1.39 3.43
C SER A 19 10.53 1.55 3.73
N LEU A 20 10.16 2.42 4.68
CA LEU A 20 8.75 2.71 4.97
C LEU A 20 8.05 3.36 3.77
N ILE A 21 8.70 4.33 3.12
CA ILE A 21 8.17 4.99 1.91
C ILE A 21 8.00 3.98 0.78
N GLU A 22 8.98 3.10 0.58
CA GLU A 22 8.92 2.07 -0.45
C GLU A 22 7.79 1.07 -0.20
N GLU A 23 7.54 0.68 1.06
CA GLU A 23 6.38 -0.15 1.40
C GLU A 23 5.05 0.54 1.10
N VAL A 24 4.88 1.80 1.54
CA VAL A 24 3.66 2.55 1.23
C VAL A 24 3.49 2.72 -0.28
N SER A 25 4.59 2.95 -1.02
CA SER A 25 4.55 3.02 -2.48
C SER A 25 4.14 1.70 -3.12
N ARG A 26 4.66 0.57 -2.65
CA ARG A 26 4.25 -0.77 -3.11
C ARG A 26 2.78 -1.06 -2.82
N ALA A 27 2.30 -0.69 -1.62
CA ALA A 27 0.91 -0.85 -1.22
C ALA A 27 -0.05 -0.02 -2.10
N LEU A 28 0.35 1.20 -2.47
CA LEU A 28 -0.44 2.03 -3.39
C LEU A 28 -0.44 1.47 -4.82
N LYS A 29 0.71 0.99 -5.31
CA LYS A 29 0.84 0.42 -6.66
C LYS A 29 0.11 -0.91 -6.85
N SER A 30 -0.17 -1.64 -5.77
CA SER A 30 -0.89 -2.93 -5.84
C SER A 30 -2.41 -2.76 -5.99
N ILE A 31 -2.90 -1.52 -6.01
CA ILE A 31 -4.29 -1.20 -6.32
C ILE A 31 -4.42 -1.01 -7.83
N ASP A 32 -5.15 -1.92 -8.48
CA ASP A 32 -5.28 -1.95 -9.94
C ASP A 32 -6.30 -0.91 -10.48
N ALA A 33 -7.47 -0.79 -9.83
CA ALA A 33 -8.54 0.10 -10.29
C ALA A 33 -9.11 0.99 -9.17
N TYR A 34 -9.76 0.39 -8.18
CA TYR A 34 -10.25 1.09 -7.00
C TYR A 34 -9.76 0.38 -5.76
N GLY A 35 -9.51 1.14 -4.71
CA GLY A 35 -9.08 0.58 -3.45
C GLY A 35 -8.82 1.63 -2.38
N SER A 36 -8.31 1.15 -1.25
CA SER A 36 -7.77 1.98 -0.19
C SER A 36 -6.47 1.36 0.33
N VAL A 37 -5.57 2.23 0.80
CA VAL A 37 -4.47 1.86 1.70
C VAL A 37 -4.78 2.47 3.05
N GLU A 38 -4.71 1.65 4.10
CA GLU A 38 -4.91 2.05 5.49
C GLU A 38 -3.63 1.78 6.26
N ILE A 39 -3.12 2.80 6.95
CA ILE A 39 -1.88 2.72 7.73
C ILE A 39 -2.25 2.82 9.21
N TYR A 40 -1.90 1.78 9.96
CA TYR A 40 -2.10 1.74 11.41
C TYR A 40 -0.79 2.04 12.11
N VAL A 41 -0.86 2.96 13.07
CA VAL A 41 0.28 3.42 13.85
C VAL A 41 0.00 3.17 15.32
N GLN A 42 0.97 2.56 16.01
CA GLN A 42 0.96 2.41 17.45
C GLN A 42 2.31 2.85 18.01
N ASN A 43 2.30 3.63 19.08
CA ASN A 43 3.52 4.09 19.76
C ASN A 43 4.55 4.75 18.82
N SER A 44 4.08 5.55 17.85
CA SER A 44 4.92 6.20 16.81
C SER A 44 5.63 5.24 15.83
N THR A 45 5.10 4.03 15.66
CA THR A 45 5.59 3.02 14.71
C THR A 45 4.42 2.53 13.87
N VAL A 46 4.61 2.47 12.55
CA VAL A 46 3.65 1.81 11.66
C VAL A 46 3.70 0.31 11.97
N THR A 47 2.58 -0.23 12.41
CA THR A 47 2.45 -1.64 12.79
C THR A 47 1.76 -2.47 11.72
N GLN A 48 0.96 -1.83 10.86
CA GLN A 48 0.24 -2.51 9.80
C GLN A 48 -0.05 -1.56 8.63
N ILE A 49 0.12 -2.07 7.41
CA ILE A 49 -0.36 -1.45 6.18
C ILE A 49 -1.38 -2.42 5.57
N THR A 50 -2.62 -1.98 5.42
CA THR A 50 -3.70 -2.78 4.82
C THR A 50 -4.00 -2.25 3.45
N VAL A 51 -4.11 -3.14 2.46
CA VAL A 51 -4.55 -2.79 1.11
C VAL A 51 -5.89 -3.46 0.84
N ARG A 52 -6.88 -2.66 0.42
CA ARG A 52 -8.19 -3.17 -0.01
C ARG A 52 -8.37 -2.89 -1.49
N ASN A 53 -8.49 -3.94 -2.29
CA ASN A 53 -8.90 -3.84 -3.69
C ASN A 53 -10.43 -3.88 -3.79
N ILE A 54 -11.01 -2.94 -4.52
CA ILE A 54 -12.45 -2.73 -4.61
C ILE A 54 -12.90 -2.87 -6.06
N LYS A 55 -13.82 -3.79 -6.32
CA LYS A 55 -14.52 -3.89 -7.61
C LYS A 55 -15.83 -3.11 -7.53
N LYS A 56 -15.97 -2.05 -8.33
CA LYS A 56 -17.24 -1.32 -8.46
C LYS A 56 -18.17 -2.09 -9.41
N THR A 57 -19.40 -2.35 -8.98
CA THR A 57 -20.41 -3.11 -9.76
C THR A 57 -21.42 -2.22 -10.47
N ASN A 58 -21.51 -0.95 -10.10
CA ASN A 58 -22.47 0.03 -10.62
C ASN A 58 -22.00 0.77 -11.89
N GLY A 59 -21.03 0.21 -12.63
CA GLY A 59 -20.57 0.78 -13.91
C GLY A 59 -19.60 1.97 -13.80
N PHE A 60 -19.37 2.54 -12.62
CA PHE A 60 -18.44 3.67 -12.44
C PHE A 60 -16.97 3.34 -12.78
N GLY A 61 -16.62 2.05 -12.93
CA GLY A 61 -15.31 1.55 -13.32
C GLY A 61 -15.10 1.25 -14.80
N ILE A 62 -16.12 1.39 -15.64
CA ILE A 62 -16.01 1.07 -17.07
C ILE A 62 -15.95 2.39 -17.84
N LYS A 63 -14.80 3.08 -17.82
CA LYS A 63 -14.41 3.85 -19.01
C LYS A 63 -13.83 2.84 -19.99
N LYS A 64 -14.72 2.17 -20.74
CA LYS A 64 -14.32 1.54 -22.01
C LYS A 64 -13.62 2.64 -22.81
N GLY A 65 -12.34 2.45 -23.08
CA GLY A 65 -11.67 3.23 -24.11
C GLY A 65 -12.49 3.07 -25.38
N PHE A 66 -13.23 4.11 -25.75
CA PHE A 66 -13.70 4.29 -27.10
C PHE A 66 -12.43 4.46 -27.94
N GLN A 67 -11.89 3.34 -28.41
CA GLN A 67 -11.06 3.36 -29.60
C GLN A 67 -11.96 3.88 -30.72
N LYS A 68 -11.65 5.09 -31.21
CA LYS A 68 -12.17 5.57 -32.49
C LYS A 68 -11.65 4.60 -33.56
N GLN A 69 -12.55 3.84 -34.17
CA GLN A 69 -12.39 3.41 -35.56
C GLN A 69 -12.65 4.59 -36.48
#